data_AF-K1ZKA5-F1
#
_entry.id   AF-K1ZKA5-F1
#
_cell.length_a   1.000
_cell.length_b   1.000
_cell.length_c   1.000
_cell.angle_alpha   90.00
_cell.angle_beta   90.00
_cell.angle_gamma   90.00
#
_symmetry.space_group_name_H-M   'P 1'
#
loop_
_entity.id
_entity.type
_entity.pdbx_description
1 polymer ?
#
loop_
_entity_poly.entity_id
_entity_poly.type
_entity_poly.pdbx_seq_one_letter_code
_entity_poly.pdbx_strand_id
1 'polypeptide(L)'
;MIDIDNQEVELVIPAYFDENSQTWAAMKEMLESLLADTRKRNDSFRNTPDQTAAIRGEVKLLKQLLKIPEKVRKGRAKRPQTIRQDF
;
A
#
# COMPACT_ATOMS: atom_id res chain seq x y z
N MET A 1 8.74 -19.48 -22.07
CA MET A 1 7.67 -18.51 -21.78
C MET A 1 7.72 -18.30 -20.28
N ILE A 2 8.18 -17.14 -19.81
CA ILE A 2 8.32 -16.88 -18.37
C ILE A 2 6.99 -16.27 -17.91
N ASP A 3 6.29 -16.95 -17.01
CA ASP A 3 5.10 -16.43 -16.34
C ASP A 3 5.49 -15.26 -15.43
N ILE A 4 5.09 -14.05 -15.83
CA ILE A 4 5.37 -12.78 -15.11
C ILE A 4 4.23 -12.47 -14.10
N ASP A 5 3.22 -13.33 -13.97
CA ASP A 5 1.91 -12.92 -13.45
C ASP A 5 1.67 -13.07 -11.95
N ASN A 6 2.70 -13.26 -11.12
CA ASN A 6 2.47 -13.34 -9.66
C ASN A 6 3.69 -13.03 -8.79
N GLN A 7 4.48 -12.03 -9.16
CA GLN A 7 5.46 -11.51 -8.20
C GLN A 7 4.70 -10.74 -7.11
N GLU A 8 4.47 -11.39 -5.97
CA GLU A 8 4.15 -10.71 -4.73
C GLU A 8 5.28 -9.73 -4.44
N VAL A 9 5.04 -8.45 -4.73
CA VAL A 9 5.97 -7.39 -4.37
C VAL A 9 5.93 -7.28 -2.85
N GLU A 10 6.83 -7.99 -2.20
CA GLU A 10 7.04 -7.87 -0.77
C GLU A 10 7.64 -6.48 -0.51
N LEU A 11 6.77 -5.55 -0.12
CA LEU A 11 7.17 -4.21 0.30
C LEU A 11 7.99 -4.34 1.59
N VAL A 12 9.31 -4.39 1.46
CA VAL A 12 10.25 -4.28 2.56
C VAL A 12 10.21 -2.84 3.06
N ILE A 13 9.43 -2.60 4.11
CA ILE A 13 9.31 -1.27 4.71
C ILE A 13 10.44 -1.09 5.73
N PRO A 14 11.31 -0.07 5.59
CA PRO A 14 12.40 0.18 6.53
C PRO A 14 11.89 0.27 7.97
N ALA A 15 12.73 -0.17 8.93
CA ALA A 15 12.40 -0.18 10.35
C ALA A 15 11.98 1.19 10.91
N TYR A 16 12.28 2.28 10.22
CA TYR A 16 11.96 3.66 10.57
C TYR A 16 11.03 4.30 9.53
N PHE A 17 9.73 4.06 9.65
CA PHE A 17 8.73 4.84 8.93
C PHE A 17 8.41 6.09 9.74
N ASP A 18 8.73 7.26 9.19
CA ASP A 18 8.45 8.55 9.83
C ASP A 18 7.13 9.15 9.32
N GLU A 19 6.05 8.79 10.00
CA GLU A 19 4.70 9.29 9.71
C GLU A 19 4.53 10.78 10.02
N ASN A 20 5.42 11.38 10.80
CA ASN A 20 5.36 12.81 11.13
C ASN A 20 6.24 13.64 10.20
N SER A 21 6.98 13.02 9.29
CA SER A 21 7.81 13.73 8.31
C SER A 21 6.94 14.55 7.35
N GLN A 22 7.45 15.72 6.95
CA GLN A 22 6.83 16.53 5.90
C GLN A 22 6.76 15.77 4.58
N THR A 23 7.74 14.89 4.30
CA THR A 23 7.74 14.01 3.14
C THR A 23 6.53 13.07 3.14
N TRP A 24 6.23 12.42 4.27
CA TRP A 24 5.03 11.57 4.35
C TRP A 24 3.76 12.39 4.24
N ALA A 25 3.69 13.57 4.85
CA ALA A 25 2.53 14.45 4.72
C ALA A 25 2.24 14.80 3.25
N ALA A 26 3.27 15.22 2.50
CA ALA A 26 3.15 15.52 1.07
C ALA A 26 2.79 14.28 0.24
N MET A 27 3.39 13.12 0.54
CA MET A 27 3.03 11.86 -0.12
C MET A 27 1.59 11.47 0.15
N LYS A 28 1.12 11.61 1.39
CA LYS A 28 -0.25 11.28 1.78
C LYS A 28 -1.24 12.16 1.02
N GLU A 29 -1.02 13.47 0.97
CA GLU A 29 -1.86 14.40 0.22
C GLU A 29 -1.92 14.03 -1.27
N MET A 30 -0.76 13.75 -1.87
CA MET A 30 -0.68 13.28 -3.25
C MET A 30 -1.47 11.97 -3.47
N LEU A 31 -1.31 10.98 -2.60
CA LEU A 31 -2.00 9.70 -2.69
C LEU A 31 -3.52 9.84 -2.50
N GLU A 32 -3.97 10.71 -1.60
CA GLU A 32 -5.39 11.01 -1.38
C GLU A 32 -6.01 11.68 -2.61
N SER A 33 -5.29 12.64 -3.22
CA SER A 33 -5.69 13.29 -4.47
C SER A 33 -5.80 12.28 -5.62
N LEU A 34 -4.78 11.45 -5.83
CA LEU A 34 -4.80 10.38 -6.84
C LEU A 34 -5.93 9.39 -6.61
N LEU A 35 -6.21 9.02 -5.36
CA LEU A 35 -7.32 8.13 -5.03
C LEU A 35 -8.68 8.76 -5.36
N ALA A 36 -8.85 10.05 -5.09
CA ALA A 36 -10.08 10.77 -5.42
C ALA A 36 -10.29 10.80 -6.95
N ASP A 37 -9.26 11.12 -7.73
CA ASP A 37 -9.36 11.17 -9.19
C ASP A 37 -9.55 9.78 -9.80
N THR A 38 -8.90 8.76 -9.26
CA THR A 38 -9.08 7.37 -9.69
C THR A 38 -10.50 6.87 -9.43
N ARG A 39 -11.13 7.27 -8.31
CA ARG A 39 -12.54 6.98 -8.04
C ARG A 39 -13.46 7.67 -9.05
N LYS A 40 -13.23 8.95 -9.36
CA LYS A 40 -14.00 9.65 -10.41
C LYS A 40 -13.89 8.92 -11.76
N ARG A 41 -12.69 8.45 -12.12
CA ARG A 41 -12.47 7.66 -13.34
C ARG A 41 -13.24 6.34 -13.30
N ASN A 42 -13.23 5.64 -12.17
CA ASN A 42 -13.97 4.39 -11.98
C ASN A 42 -15.48 4.56 -12.17
N ASP A 43 -16.03 5.68 -11.71
CA ASP A 43 -17.47 5.99 -11.76
C ASP A 43 -17.94 6.43 -13.16
N SER A 44 -17.02 6.55 -14.12
CA SER A 44 -17.36 6.82 -15.51
C SER A 44 -18.07 5.63 -16.17
N PHE A 45 -19.27 5.90 -16.70
CA PHE A 45 -20.07 4.93 -17.47
C PHE A 45 -19.45 4.52 -18.82
N ARG A 46 -18.36 5.18 -19.24
CA ARG A 46 -17.71 4.92 -20.54
C ARG A 46 -16.65 3.82 -20.48
N ASN A 47 -16.34 3.30 -19.30
CA ASN A 47 -15.29 2.30 -19.14
C ASN A 47 -15.78 0.93 -19.63
N THR A 48 -14.91 0.21 -20.33
CA THR A 48 -15.10 -1.22 -20.56
C THR A 48 -14.89 -2.01 -19.27
N PRO A 49 -15.39 -3.26 -19.17
CA PRO A 49 -15.16 -4.11 -17.99
C PRO A 49 -13.68 -4.23 -17.59
N ASP A 50 -12.79 -4.39 -18.57
CA ASP A 50 -11.34 -4.52 -18.34
C ASP A 50 -10.73 -3.22 -17.80
N GLN A 51 -11.15 -2.07 -18.35
CA GLN A 51 -10.73 -0.76 -17.83
C GLN A 51 -11.21 -0.55 -16.39
N THR A 52 -12.45 -0.92 -16.10
CA THR A 52 -12.98 -0.87 -14.72
C THR A 52 -12.19 -1.80 -13.79
N ALA A 53 -11.81 -3.00 -14.22
CA ALA A 53 -11.00 -3.91 -13.43
C ALA A 53 -9.61 -3.32 -13.12
N ALA A 54 -8.94 -2.74 -14.13
CA ALA A 54 -7.64 -2.08 -13.96
C ALA A 54 -7.72 -0.90 -12.97
N ILE A 55 -8.73 -0.03 -13.13
CA ILE A 55 -8.93 1.12 -12.24
C ILE A 55 -9.22 0.65 -10.80
N ARG A 56 -10.00 -0.43 -10.61
CA ARG A 56 -10.23 -1.01 -9.28
C ARG A 56 -8.95 -1.57 -8.66
N GLY A 57 -8.06 -2.15 -9.47
CA GLY A 57 -6.72 -2.56 -9.05
C GLY A 57 -5.90 -1.37 -8.54
N GLU A 58 -5.91 -0.26 -9.27
CA GLU A 58 -5.24 0.99 -8.88
C GLU A 58 -5.81 1.55 -7.56
N VAL A 59 -7.14 1.60 -7.42
CA VAL A 59 -7.82 1.99 -6.16
C VAL A 59 -7.38 1.11 -4.99
N LYS A 60 -7.27 -0.22 -5.20
CA LYS A 60 -6.82 -1.16 -4.19
C LYS A 60 -5.38 -0.86 -3.76
N LEU A 61 -4.49 -0.61 -4.71
CA LEU A 61 -3.09 -0.29 -4.45
C LEU A 61 -2.94 1.03 -3.67
N LEU A 62 -3.61 2.11 -4.11
CA LEU A 62 -3.58 3.40 -3.42
C LEU A 62 -4.06 3.30 -1.97
N LYS A 63 -5.12 2.53 -1.71
CA LYS A 63 -5.58 2.22 -0.36
C LYS A 63 -4.56 1.42 0.45
N GLN A 64 -3.80 0.52 -0.16
CA GLN A 64 -2.75 -0.24 0.53
C GLN A 64 -1.57 0.66 0.91
N LEU A 65 -1.18 1.60 0.05
CA LEU A 65 -0.13 2.58 0.33
C LEU A 65 -0.52 3.52 1.49
N LEU A 66 -1.75 4.04 1.49
CA LEU A 66 -2.25 4.87 2.59
C LEU A 66 -2.31 4.12 3.93
N LYS A 67 -2.33 2.79 3.92
CA LYS A 67 -2.30 1.92 5.12
C LYS A 67 -0.89 1.54 5.57
N ILE A 68 0.18 2.01 4.90
CA ILE A 68 1.56 1.74 5.30
C ILE A 68 1.83 2.07 6.78
N PRO A 69 1.44 3.25 7.33
CA PRO A 69 1.73 3.56 8.73
C PRO A 69 1.13 2.54 9.70
N GLU A 70 -0.11 2.13 9.48
CA GLU A 70 -0.80 1.12 10.29
C GLU A 70 -0.10 -0.25 10.19
N LYS A 71 0.30 -0.66 8.97
CA LYS A 71 1.02 -1.91 8.74
C LYS A 71 2.38 -1.91 9.42
N VAL A 72 3.11 -0.80 9.40
CA VAL A 72 4.40 -0.66 10.09
C VAL A 72 4.22 -0.76 11.60
N ARG A 73 3.21 -0.09 12.18
CA ARG A 73 2.89 -0.20 13.61
C ARG A 73 2.57 -1.65 14.00
N LYS A 74 1.76 -2.37 13.21
CA LYS A 74 1.42 -3.78 13.43
C LYS A 74 2.61 -4.72 13.24
N GLY A 75 3.52 -4.44 12.29
CA GLY A 75 4.76 -5.18 12.08
C GLY A 75 5.75 -5.01 13.23
N ARG A 76 5.88 -3.78 13.77
CA ARG A 76 6.71 -3.50 14.96
C ARG A 76 6.22 -4.23 16.21
N ALA A 77 4.91 -4.44 16.37
CA ALA A 77 4.36 -5.18 17.52
C ALA A 77 4.77 -6.68 17.55
N LYS A 78 5.38 -7.21 16.48
CA LYS A 78 5.67 -8.65 16.35
C LYS A 78 7.09 -9.12 16.74
N ARG A 79 8.05 -8.29 17.20
CA ARG A 79 9.36 -8.79 17.73
C ARG A 79 9.99 -7.89 18.81
N PRO A 80 10.74 -8.45 19.80
CA PRO A 80 11.35 -9.79 19.83
C PRO A 80 10.78 -10.74 20.92
N GLN A 81 10.64 -12.03 20.60
CA GLN A 81 10.53 -13.07 21.61
C GLN A 81 11.93 -13.34 22.17
N THR A 82 12.12 -13.09 23.46
CA THR A 82 13.29 -13.56 24.20
C THR A 82 13.27 -15.08 24.21
N ILE A 83 14.07 -15.72 23.34
CA ILE A 83 14.38 -17.14 23.50
C ILE A 83 15.30 -17.20 24.73
N ARG A 84 14.75 -17.59 25.88
CA ARG A 84 15.57 -17.99 27.02
C ARG A 84 16.31 -19.26 26.60
N GLN A 85 17.62 -19.16 26.45
CA GLN A 85 18.47 -20.34 26.45
C GLN A 85 18.61 -20.75 27.91
N ASP A 86 17.86 -21.78 28.31
CA ASP A 86 18.12 -22.47 29.55
C ASP A 86 19.39 -23.32 29.34
N PHE A 87 20.38 -23.10 30.22
CA PHE A 87 21.68 -23.78 30.25
C PHE A 87 21.57 -25.18 30.87
#